data_AF-A0A4S8MZV8-F1
#
_entry.id   AF-A0A4S8MZV8-F1
#
_cell.length_a   1.000
_cell.length_b   1.000
_cell.length_c   1.000
_cell.angle_alpha   90.00
_cell.angle_beta   90.00
_cell.angle_gamma   90.00
#
_symmetry.space_group_name_H-M   'P 1'
#
loop_
_entity.id
_entity.type
_entity.pdbx_description
1 polymer ?
#
loop_
_entity_poly.entity_id
_entity_poly.type
_entity_poly.pdbx_seq_one_letter_code
_entity_poly.pdbx_strand_id
1 'polypeptide(L)' 'DYEAWDMRHSGEVHQQAVAWRGMTTKSAREKHQRETGVCWSPLHDLPYYDPVCHLILGFMHNTLEGILQYHLRDLW' A
#
# COMPACT_ATOMS: atom_id res chain seq x y z
N ASP A 1 9.62 11.33 -19.93
CA ASP A 1 10.11 12.46 -19.15
C ASP A 1 9.70 12.24 -17.71
N TYR A 2 10.66 12.05 -16.81
CA TYR A 2 10.39 11.78 -15.40
C TYR A 2 10.14 13.08 -14.62
N GLU A 3 10.48 14.24 -15.20
CA GLU A 3 10.26 15.55 -14.58
C GLU A 3 8.77 15.92 -14.55
N ALA A 4 7.95 15.28 -15.38
CA ALA A 4 6.51 15.42 -15.39
C ALA A 4 5.79 14.55 -14.33
N TRP A 5 6.54 13.81 -13.50
CA TRP A 5 5.94 12.93 -12.49
C TRP A 5 5.71 13.69 -11.19
N ASP A 6 4.46 13.78 -10.77
CA ASP A 6 4.12 14.36 -9.48
C ASP A 6 4.64 13.47 -8.34
N MET A 7 5.37 14.09 -7.41
CA MET A 7 5.83 13.41 -6.21
C MET A 7 4.66 13.09 -5.29
N ARG A 8 4.55 11.83 -4.87
CA ARG A 8 3.55 11.41 -3.87
C ARG A 8 3.98 11.86 -2.48
N HIS A 9 3.00 12.31 -1.69
CA HIS A 9 3.21 12.74 -0.32
C HIS A 9 2.60 11.75 0.67
N SER A 10 3.36 11.37 1.69
CA SER A 10 2.97 10.42 2.73
C SER A 10 1.65 10.78 3.41
N GLY A 11 1.46 12.05 3.76
CA GLY A 11 0.22 12.55 4.36
C GLY A 11 -1.01 12.42 3.45
N GLU A 12 -0.86 12.65 2.14
CA GLU A 12 -1.92 12.48 1.15
C GLU A 12 -2.33 11.01 1.04
N VAL A 13 -1.34 10.11 0.94
CA VAL A 13 -1.57 8.66 0.89
C VAL A 13 -2.26 8.17 2.15
N HIS A 14 -1.87 8.68 3.33
CA HIS A 14 -2.53 8.35 4.59
C HIS A 14 -4.00 8.82 4.60
N GLN A 15 -4.29 10.05 4.16
CA GLN A 15 -5.65 10.56 4.06
C GLN A 15 -6.52 9.71 3.11
N GLN A 16 -5.98 9.33 1.95
CA GLN A 16 -6.65 8.44 1.00
C GLN A 16 -6.91 7.06 1.61
N ALA A 17 -5.95 6.48 2.33
CA ALA A 17 -6.13 5.21 3.03
C ALA A 17 -7.23 5.29 4.11
N VAL A 18 -7.26 6.36 4.91
CA VAL A 18 -8.33 6.58 5.91
C VAL A 18 -9.70 6.72 5.22
N ALA A 19 -9.78 7.47 4.12
CA ALA A 19 -11.00 7.60 3.33
C ALA A 19 -11.47 6.24 2.80
N TRP A 20 -10.57 5.45 2.22
CA TRP A 20 -10.85 4.10 1.73
C TRP A 20 -11.39 3.19 2.84
N ARG A 21 -10.80 3.25 4.05
CA ARG A 21 -11.24 2.47 5.23
C ARG A 21 -12.67 2.80 5.63
N GLY A 22 -13.03 4.09 5.57
CA GLY A 22 -14.37 4.59 5.90
C GLY A 22 -15.46 4.25 4.87
N MET A 23 -15.11 3.80 3.66
CA MET A 23 -16.09 3.44 2.65
C MET A 23 -16.82 2.13 2.98
N THR A 24 -18.14 2.13 2.82
CA THR A 24 -19.01 1.00 3.17
C THR A 24 -19.07 -0.07 2.08
N THR A 25 -19.06 0.33 0.81
CA THR A 25 -19.27 -0.61 -0.30
C THR A 25 -17.95 -1.04 -0.92
N LYS A 26 -17.89 -2.31 -1.36
CA LYS A 26 -16.77 -2.85 -2.12
C LYS A 26 -16.53 -2.06 -3.41
N SER A 27 -17.60 -1.68 -4.11
CA SER A 27 -17.50 -0.91 -5.36
C SER A 27 -16.91 0.48 -5.16
N ALA A 28 -17.23 1.17 -4.04
CA ALA A 28 -16.63 2.45 -3.72
C ALA A 28 -15.13 2.32 -3.43
N ARG A 29 -14.74 1.30 -2.64
CA ARG A 29 -13.34 0.98 -2.36
C ARG A 29 -12.54 0.67 -3.62
N GLU A 30 -13.09 -0.15 -4.52
CA GLU A 30 -12.46 -0.46 -5.80
C GLU A 30 -12.34 0.77 -6.71
N LYS A 31 -13.37 1.62 -6.75
CA LYS A 31 -13.33 2.88 -7.50
C LYS A 31 -12.23 3.80 -6.96
N HIS A 32 -12.19 3.99 -5.64
CA HIS A 32 -11.18 4.82 -5.00
C HIS A 32 -9.77 4.29 -5.24
N GLN A 33 -9.57 2.98 -5.12
CA GLN A 33 -8.28 2.36 -5.39
C GLN A 33 -7.87 2.46 -6.86
N ARG A 34 -8.80 2.41 -7.82
CA ARG A 34 -8.49 2.67 -9.23
C ARG A 34 -8.07 4.12 -9.48
N GLU A 35 -8.68 5.07 -8.78
CA GLU A 35 -8.41 6.50 -8.94
C GLU A 35 -7.11 6.93 -8.27
N THR A 36 -6.83 6.43 -7.07
CA THR A 36 -5.68 6.85 -6.24
C THR A 36 -4.53 5.84 -6.22
N GLY A 37 -4.81 4.57 -6.50
CA GLY A 37 -3.88 3.46 -6.28
C GLY A 37 -3.73 3.06 -4.80
N VAL A 38 -4.49 3.65 -3.88
CA VAL A 38 -4.33 3.46 -2.43
C VAL A 38 -5.43 2.56 -1.86
N CYS A 39 -5.04 1.65 -0.98
CA CYS A 39 -5.93 0.87 -0.12
C CYS A 39 -5.47 0.96 1.34
N TRP A 40 -6.38 0.77 2.28
CA TRP A 40 -6.01 0.74 3.69
C TRP A 40 -5.43 -0.63 4.06
N SER A 41 -4.37 -0.59 4.87
CA SER A 41 -3.81 -1.74 5.57
C SER A 41 -3.51 -1.34 7.01
N PRO A 42 -3.38 -2.30 7.96
CA PRO A 42 -3.03 -2.01 9.34
C PRO A 42 -1.72 -1.23 9.53
N LEU A 43 -0.84 -1.22 8.52
CA LEU A 43 0.42 -0.48 8.57
C LEU A 43 0.20 1.03 8.65
N HIS A 44 -0.89 1.56 8.08
CA HIS A 44 -1.22 2.98 8.18
C HIS A 44 -1.49 3.45 9.61
N ASP A 45 -1.79 2.53 10.53
CA ASP A 45 -2.03 2.87 11.94
C ASP A 45 -0.70 2.93 12.75
N LEU A 46 0.44 2.59 12.14
CA LEU A 46 1.75 2.61 12.80
C LEU A 46 2.38 4.02 12.73
N PRO A 47 2.82 4.59 13.86
CA PRO A 47 3.31 5.98 13.91
C PRO A 47 4.62 6.23 13.15
N TYR A 48 5.36 5.17 12.82
CA TYR A 48 6.62 5.23 12.09
C TYR A 48 6.49 4.84 10.61
N TYR A 49 5.29 4.41 10.18
CA TYR A 49 5.11 3.92 8.82
C TYR A 49 4.86 5.08 7.86
N ASP A 50 5.79 5.26 6.92
CA ASP A 50 5.64 6.14 5.77
C ASP A 50 5.32 5.33 4.51
N PRO A 51 4.11 5.42 3.92
CA PRO A 51 3.72 4.63 2.76
C PRO A 51 4.43 5.00 1.45
N VAL A 52 5.09 6.15 1.38
CA VAL A 52 5.87 6.58 0.20
C VAL A 52 7.30 6.07 0.32
N CYS A 53 7.92 6.19 1.51
CA CYS A 53 9.28 5.72 1.74
C CYS A 53 9.37 4.21 2.01
N HIS A 54 8.35 3.61 2.62
CA HIS A 54 8.27 2.18 2.92
C HIS A 54 7.27 1.49 1.99
N LEU A 55 7.54 1.62 0.68
CA LEU A 55 6.72 1.00 -0.35
C LEU A 55 6.78 -0.53 -0.20
N ILE A 56 5.64 -1.14 0.13
CA ILE A 56 5.50 -2.58 0.05
C ILE A 56 5.08 -2.92 -1.37
N LEU A 57 6.01 -3.48 -2.14
CA LEU A 57 5.69 -4.18 -3.38
C LEU A 57 4.74 -5.31 -2.96
N GLY A 58 3.47 -5.23 -3.39
CA GLY A 58 2.39 -6.07 -2.85
C GLY A 58 2.70 -7.57 -2.83
N PHE A 59 1.88 -8.36 -2.12
CA PHE A 59 2.10 -9.80 -1.88
C PHE A 59 2.63 -10.60 -3.08
N MET A 60 2.18 -10.29 -4.30
CA MET A 60 2.66 -10.93 -5.52
C MET A 60 4.18 -10.83 -5.73
N HIS A 61 4.79 -9.68 -5.43
CA HIS A 61 6.23 -9.49 -5.58
C HIS A 61 7.02 -10.15 -4.43
N ASN A 62 6.53 -10.06 -3.19
CA ASN A 62 7.15 -10.77 -2.05
C ASN A 62 7.20 -12.29 -2.23
N THR A 63 6.22 -12.86 -2.93
CA THR A 63 6.19 -14.29 -3.26
C THR A 63 7.21 -14.62 -4.35
N LEU A 64 7.36 -13.73 -5.33
CA LEU A 64 8.29 -13.86 -6.45
C LEU A 64 9.75 -13.64 -6.04
N GLU A 65 10.00 -12.75 -5.09
CA GLU A 65 11.33 -12.42 -4.54
C GLU A 65 11.85 -13.45 -3.52
N GLY A 66 11.12 -14.55 -3.29
CA GLY A 66 11.58 -15.68 -2.47
C GLY A 66 11.47 -15.47 -0.96
N ILE A 67 11.03 -14.30 -0.49
CA ILE A 67 10.86 -14.00 0.95
C ILE A 67 9.89 -14.98 1.60
N LEU A 68 8.80 -15.33 0.91
CA LEU A 68 7.84 -16.33 1.41
C LEU A 68 8.44 -17.75 1.45
N GLN A 69 9.27 -18.11 0.46
CA GLN A 69 9.91 -19.42 0.44
C GLN A 69 10.92 -19.56 1.56
N TYR A 70 11.72 -18.52 1.82
CA TYR A 70 12.68 -18.47 2.91
C TYR A 70 12.00 -18.61 4.28
N HIS A 71 10.93 -17.85 4.53
CA HIS A 71 10.20 -17.94 5.80
C HIS A 71 9.58 -19.32 6.05
N LEU A 72 9.10 -19.99 5.00
CA LEU A 72 8.44 -21.30 5.12
C LEU A 72 9.41 -22.49 5.16
N ARG A 73 10.65 -22.34 4.67
CA ARG A 73 11.62 -23.44 4.59
C ARG A 73 12.74 -23.35 5.63
N ASP A 74 13.15 -22.13 5.98
CA ASP A 74 14.35 -21.90 6.77
C ASP A 74 14.05 -21.33 8.16
N LEU A 75 12.90 -20.65 8.34
CA LEU A 75 12.52 -20.04 9.63
C LEU A 75 11.40 -20.79 10.37
N TRP A 76 10.62 -21.64 9.69
CA TRP A 76 9.56 -22.44 10.30
C TRP A 76 9.98 -23.92 10.38
#